data_AF-A0A523FMJ5-F1
#
_entry.id   AF-A0A523FMJ5-F1
#
_cell.length_a   1.000
_cell.length_b   1.000
_cell.length_c   1.000
_cell.angle_alpha   90.00
_cell.angle_beta   90.00
_cell.angle_gamma   90.00
#
_symmetry.space_group_name_H-M   'P 1'
#
loop_
_entity.id
_entity.type
_entity.pdbx_description
1 polymer ?
#
loop_
_entity_poly.entity_id
_entity_poly.type
_entity_poly.pdbx_seq_one_letter_code
_entity_poly.pdbx_strand_id
1 'polypeptide(L)' 'MTEPLIAQKGPFSVEVEAGKEYYWCACGRSANQPFCDGSHKDTGIEPVAFKAAESKEVYLCGCKRTGDRPYCDGTHGKL' A
#
# COMPACT_ATOMS: atom_id res chain seq x y z
N MET A 1 13.27 10.47 -8.81
CA MET A 1 13.55 9.73 -7.55
C MET A 1 12.81 8.42 -7.60
N THR A 2 13.52 7.30 -7.66
CA THR A 2 12.96 5.96 -7.94
C THR A 2 12.65 5.14 -6.68
N GLU A 3 13.05 5.61 -5.50
CA GLU A 3 12.82 4.89 -4.26
C GLU A 3 11.47 5.24 -3.61
N PRO A 4 10.73 4.24 -3.10
CA PRO A 4 9.54 4.48 -2.30
C PRO A 4 9.86 5.09 -0.94
N LEU A 5 9.06 6.05 -0.50
CA LEU A 5 9.15 6.58 0.86
C LEU A 5 8.43 5.66 1.85
N ILE A 6 8.90 5.65 3.11
CA ILE A 6 8.17 5.03 4.20
C ILE A 6 7.05 5.98 4.59
N ALA A 7 5.79 5.60 4.35
CA ALA A 7 4.64 6.39 4.82
C ALA A 7 4.47 6.26 6.34
N GLN A 8 4.63 5.04 6.87
CA GLN A 8 4.75 4.77 8.30
C GLN A 8 5.45 3.43 8.56
N LYS A 9 6.07 3.26 9.74
CA LYS A 9 6.69 2.01 10.19
C LYS A 9 5.64 1.04 10.80
N GLY A 10 4.58 0.76 10.05
CA GLY A 10 3.49 -0.11 10.48
C GLY A 10 2.45 -0.36 9.37
N PRO A 11 1.51 -1.29 9.56
CA PRO A 11 0.41 -1.52 8.62
C PRO A 11 -0.69 -0.47 8.72
N PHE A 12 -1.46 -0.31 7.65
CA PHE A 12 -2.76 0.37 7.67
C PHE A 12 -3.85 -0.69 7.77
N SER A 13 -4.71 -0.59 8.78
CA SER A 13 -5.92 -1.41 8.88
C SER A 13 -7.02 -0.81 8.01
N VAL A 14 -7.57 -1.59 7.07
CA VAL A 14 -8.63 -1.12 6.19
C VAL A 14 -9.67 -2.21 5.98
N GLU A 15 -10.95 -1.84 6.09
CA GLU A 15 -12.06 -2.68 5.65
C GLU A 15 -12.16 -2.65 4.13
N VAL A 16 -12.00 -3.82 3.50
CA VAL A 16 -12.20 -4.00 2.06
C VAL A 16 -13.54 -4.66 1.78
N GLU A 17 -14.09 -4.40 0.60
CA GLU A 17 -15.38 -4.92 0.14
C GLU A 17 -15.16 -6.00 -0.94
N ALA A 18 -15.83 -7.15 -0.80
CA ALA A 18 -15.75 -8.23 -1.77
C ALA A 18 -16.05 -7.75 -3.19
N GLY A 19 -15.19 -8.10 -4.14
CA GLY A 19 -15.33 -7.75 -5.54
C GLY A 19 -14.88 -6.33 -5.89
N LYS A 20 -14.56 -5.47 -4.91
CA LYS A 20 -14.07 -4.12 -5.17
C LYS A 20 -12.58 -4.12 -5.49
N GLU A 21 -12.22 -3.33 -6.49
CA GLU A 21 -10.83 -3.10 -6.89
C GLU A 21 -10.27 -1.90 -6.14
N TYR A 22 -9.05 -2.05 -5.65
CA TYR A 22 -8.31 -1.05 -4.89
C TYR A 22 -6.93 -0.86 -5.49
N TYR A 23 -6.40 0.35 -5.33
CA TYR A 23 -5.07 0.72 -5.83
C TYR A 23 -4.19 1.08 -4.63
N TRP A 24 -3.32 0.17 -4.22
CA TRP A 24 -2.40 0.40 -3.11
C TRP A 24 -1.26 1.34 -3.53
N CYS A 25 -0.96 2.33 -2.69
CA CYS A 25 0.14 3.25 -2.90
C CYS A 25 1.47 2.53 -2.67
N ALA A 26 2.19 2.25 -3.76
CA ALA A 26 3.52 1.67 -3.71
C ALA A 26 4.65 2.69 -3.49
N CYS A 27 4.44 3.97 -3.85
CA CYS A 27 5.49 5.00 -3.81
C CYS A 27 5.68 5.67 -2.44
N GLY A 28 4.72 5.52 -1.52
CA GLY A 28 4.75 6.12 -0.18
C GLY A 28 4.46 7.62 -0.09
N ARG A 29 4.09 8.27 -1.21
CA ARG A 29 3.87 9.73 -1.29
C ARG A 29 2.42 10.15 -1.21
N SER A 30 1.48 9.20 -1.31
CA SER A 30 0.05 9.51 -1.25
C SER A 30 -0.33 10.13 0.08
N ALA A 31 -1.16 11.18 0.03
CA ALA A 31 -1.84 11.74 1.20
C ALA A 31 -3.06 10.90 1.63
N ASN A 32 -3.56 10.02 0.75
CA ASN A 32 -4.68 9.11 1.00
C ASN A 32 -4.19 7.68 1.33
N GLN A 33 -3.15 7.54 2.16
CA GLN A 33 -2.64 6.21 2.53
C GLN A 33 -3.76 5.34 3.13
N PRO A 34 -3.75 4.02 2.85
CA PRO A 34 -2.75 3.27 2.09
C PRO A 34 -2.96 3.28 0.56
N PHE A 35 -3.92 4.05 0.05
CA PHE A 35 -4.33 4.04 -1.35
C PHE A 35 -3.63 5.10 -2.20
N CYS A 36 -3.62 4.87 -3.51
CA CYS A 36 -3.05 5.79 -4.48
C CYS A 36 -3.95 7.03 -4.69
N ASP A 37 -3.34 8.21 -4.72
CA ASP A 37 -3.97 9.49 -5.02
C ASP A 37 -3.39 10.19 -6.27
N GLY A 38 -2.47 9.52 -6.97
CA GLY A 38 -1.77 10.07 -8.14
C GLY A 38 -0.43 10.75 -7.84
N SER A 39 0.00 10.85 -6.58
CA SER A 39 1.29 11.45 -6.18
C SER A 39 2.54 10.68 -6.66
N HIS A 40 2.37 9.61 -7.45
CA HIS A 40 3.44 8.77 -7.95
C HIS A 40 3.99 9.16 -9.33
N LYS A 41 3.33 10.07 -10.06
CA LYS A 41 3.62 10.40 -11.48
C LYS A 41 5.10 10.69 -11.78
N ASP A 42 5.81 11.39 -10.89
CA ASP A 42 7.22 11.76 -11.10
C ASP A 42 8.24 10.75 -10.54
N THR A 43 7.78 9.57 -10.10
CA THR A 43 8.62 8.58 -9.42
C THR A 43 8.96 7.37 -10.29
N GLY A 44 8.19 7.10 -11.34
CA GLY A 44 8.26 5.86 -12.10
C GLY A 44 7.79 4.61 -11.32
N ILE A 45 7.13 4.80 -10.18
CA ILE A 45 6.54 3.74 -9.37
C ILE A 45 5.03 3.72 -9.60
N GLU A 46 4.50 2.61 -10.08
CA GLU A 46 3.06 2.45 -10.28
C GLU A 46 2.36 1.88 -9.02
N PRO A 47 1.08 2.22 -8.78
CA PRO A 47 0.30 1.60 -7.73
C PRO A 47 0.04 0.12 -8.03
N VAL A 48 -0.19 -0.68 -6.98
CA VAL A 48 -0.54 -2.10 -7.12
C VAL A 48 -2.05 -2.23 -7.06
N ALA A 49 -2.67 -2.66 -8.16
CA ALA A 49 -4.08 -3.01 -8.19
C ALA A 49 -4.30 -4.36 -7.50
N PHE A 50 -5.33 -4.45 -6.65
CA PHE A 50 -5.79 -5.71 -6.10
C PHE A 50 -7.32 -5.71 -5.98
N LYS A 51 -7.93 -6.88 -6.14
CA LYS A 51 -9.36 -7.07 -5.97
C LYS A 51 -9.60 -7.85 -4.68
N ALA A 52 -10.40 -7.31 -3.77
CA ALA A 52 -10.72 -8.00 -2.54
C ALA A 52 -11.64 -9.20 -2.84
N ALA A 53 -11.24 -10.40 -2.42
CA ALA A 53 -12.05 -11.61 -2.63
C ALA A 53 -13.28 -11.66 -1.71
N GLU A 54 -13.14 -11.12 -0.50
CA GLU A 54 -14.14 -11.13 0.56
C GLU A 54 -14.15 -9.78 1.27
N SER A 55 -15.28 -9.44 1.90
CA SER A 55 -15.38 -8.22 2.71
C SER A 55 -14.78 -8.49 4.08
N LYS A 56 -13.61 -7.92 4.37
CA LYS A 56 -12.91 -8.11 5.64
C LYS A 56 -11.95 -6.97 5.95
N GLU A 57 -11.53 -6.88 7.20
CA GLU A 57 -10.38 -6.06 7.58
C GLU A 57 -9.10 -6.70 7.03
N VAL A 58 -8.26 -5.91 6.36
CA VAL A 58 -6.93 -6.31 5.88
C VAL A 58 -5.87 -5.30 6.33
N TYR A 59 -4.64 -5.80 6.47
CA TYR A 59 -3.49 -4.98 6.83
C TYR A 59 -2.63 -4.70 5.61
N LEU A 60 -2.68 -3.46 5.12
CA LEU A 60 -1.90 -3.03 3.96
C LEU A 60 -0.56 -2.43 4.39
N CYS A 61 0.48 -2.68 3.60
CA CYS A 61 1.83 -2.24 3.95
C CYS A 61 1.96 -0.70 3.94
N GLY A 62 2.42 -0.13 5.06
CA GLY A 62 2.73 1.30 5.18
C GLY A 62 4.19 1.66 4.91
N CYS A 63 5.14 0.73 5.11
CA CYS A 63 6.57 1.01 4.93
C CYS A 63 7.07 0.90 3.48
N LYS A 64 6.25 0.30 2.60
CA LYS A 64 6.55 0.11 1.17
C LYS A 64 7.79 -0.75 0.92
N ARG A 65 8.13 -1.63 1.86
CA ARG A 65 9.24 -2.61 1.79
C ARG A 65 8.78 -4.06 1.87
N THR A 66 7.46 -4.30 1.90
CA THR A 66 6.93 -5.66 1.91
C THR A 66 7.32 -6.45 0.65
N GLY A 67 7.60 -7.73 0.83
CA GLY A 67 7.69 -8.73 -0.22
C GLY A 67 6.32 -9.28 -0.65
N ASP A 68 5.29 -9.15 0.18
CA ASP A 68 3.91 -9.64 -0.07
C ASP A 68 2.95 -8.49 -0.39
N ARG A 69 3.26 -7.73 -1.46
CA ARG A 69 2.44 -6.56 -1.84
C ARG A 69 1.02 -7.00 -2.22
N PRO A 70 -0.03 -6.27 -1.80
CA PRO A 70 -0.02 -5.00 -1.06
C PRO A 70 -0.08 -5.17 0.48
N TYR A 71 -0.05 -6.39 0.98
CA TYR A 71 -0.25 -6.75 2.37
C TYR A 71 0.98 -6.51 3.23
N CYS A 72 0.77 -6.45 4.54
CA CYS A 72 1.86 -6.33 5.50
C CYS A 72 2.43 -7.71 5.87
N ASP A 73 3.74 -7.87 5.72
CA ASP A 73 4.51 -9.08 6.11
C ASP A 73 5.40 -8.87 7.34
N GLY A 74 5.27 -7.73 8.03
CA GLY A 74 6.09 -7.38 9.19
C GLY A 74 7.49 -6.83 8.88
N THR A 75 7.87 -6.65 7.60
CA THR A 75 9.20 -6.11 7.22
C THR A 75 9.54 -4.79 7.92
N HIS A 76 8.55 -3.96 8.22
CA HIS A 76 8.72 -2.69 8.92
C HIS A 76 9.37 -2.81 10.31
N GLY A 77 9.30 -3.96 10.98
CA GLY A 77 9.93 -4.18 12.28
C GLY A 77 11.46 -4.21 12.25
N LYS A 78 12.07 -4.27 11.05
CA LYS A 78 13.53 -4.31 10.85
C LYS A 78 14.08 -3.05 10.14
N LEU A 79 13.26 -2.00 9.98
CA LEU A 79 13.60 -0.74 9.28
C LEU A 79 13.90 0.42 10.23
#